data_AF-X1R0Z2-F1
#
_entry.id   AF-X1R0Z2-F1
#
_cell.length_a   1.000
_cell.length_b   1.000
_cell.length_c   1.000
_cell.angle_alpha   90.00
_cell.angle_beta   90.00
_cell.angle_gamma   90.00
#
_symmetry.space_group_name_H-M   'P 1'
#
loop_
_entity.id
_entity.type
_entity.pdbx_description
1 polymer ?
#
loop_
_entity_poly.entity_id
_entity_poly.type
_entity_poly.pdbx_seq_one_letter_code
_entity_poly.pdbx_strand_id
1 'polypeptide(L)'
;MKRISRAEDPDESGLSLSLQQRTEDRPKMKRKTKASAKKAKLSNAQLCELAKRKSSVIDACIISPSQVETAGWVRLKCQFGCGCFGQCLVCPPFTPTPEQMREVLDDYRRAVLIHCEPEAEVKAIVAELERDIFLAGYWKA
;
A
#
# COMPACT_ATOMS: atom_id res chain seq x y z
N MET A 1 40.40 65.85 -8.82
CA MET A 1 40.71 65.61 -10.25
C MET A 1 41.26 64.18 -10.34
N LYS A 2 40.72 63.17 -11.03
CA LYS A 2 39.76 63.03 -12.14
C LYS A 2 38.76 61.89 -11.83
N ARG A 3 37.54 61.99 -12.37
CA ARG A 3 36.55 60.91 -12.45
C ARG A 3 37.12 59.72 -13.24
N ILE A 4 36.84 58.50 -12.79
CA ILE A 4 36.82 57.31 -13.66
C ILE A 4 35.42 56.69 -13.51
N SER A 5 34.75 56.59 -14.65
CA SER A 5 33.38 56.18 -14.87
C SER A 5 33.17 54.68 -14.63
N ARG A 6 31.99 54.38 -14.10
CA ARG A 6 31.34 53.08 -13.99
C ARG A 6 31.30 52.42 -15.37
N ALA A 7 31.89 51.22 -15.50
CA ALA A 7 31.63 50.35 -16.64
C ALA A 7 30.23 49.76 -16.48
N GLU A 8 29.42 49.91 -17.52
CA GLU A 8 28.09 49.32 -17.65
C GLU A 8 28.25 47.95 -18.32
N ASP A 9 27.77 46.89 -17.66
CA ASP A 9 27.69 45.55 -18.26
C ASP A 9 26.44 45.44 -19.14
N PRO A 10 26.53 44.79 -20.32
CA PRO A 10 25.45 44.72 -21.29
C PRO A 10 24.42 43.62 -20.97
N ASP A 11 23.17 44.07 -20.83
CA ASP A 11 21.95 43.54 -21.47
C ASP A 11 21.62 42.04 -21.33
N GLU A 12 20.94 41.72 -20.22
CA GLU A 12 20.17 40.49 -19.96
C GLU A 12 18.88 40.40 -20.82
N SER A 13 18.95 40.53 -22.15
CA SER A 13 17.75 40.45 -23.02
C SER A 13 17.77 39.28 -24.03
N GLY A 14 18.82 38.44 -24.03
CA GLY A 14 19.00 37.39 -25.03
C GLY A 14 18.57 35.96 -24.65
N LEU A 15 18.34 35.65 -23.38
CA LEU A 15 18.12 34.26 -22.92
C LEU A 15 16.64 33.85 -22.76
N SER A 16 15.68 34.78 -22.94
CA SER A 16 14.26 34.51 -22.68
C SER A 16 13.48 33.92 -23.86
N LEU A 17 13.93 34.12 -25.11
CA LEU A 17 13.16 33.71 -26.29
C LEU A 17 13.30 32.24 -26.70
N SER A 18 14.39 31.55 -26.34
CA SER A 18 14.62 30.14 -26.74
C SER A 18 14.04 29.10 -25.76
N LEU A 19 13.55 29.54 -24.59
CA LEU A 19 12.83 28.67 -23.64
C LEU A 19 11.32 28.63 -23.90
N GLN A 20 10.72 29.69 -24.45
CA GLN A 20 9.27 29.75 -24.65
C GLN A 20 8.79 28.86 -25.81
N GLN A 21 9.58 28.69 -26.88
CA GLN A 21 9.18 27.91 -28.06
C GLN A 21 9.22 26.38 -27.88
N ARG A 22 9.78 25.83 -26.78
CA ARG A 22 9.79 24.38 -26.54
C ARG A 22 8.49 23.84 -25.93
N THR A 23 7.60 24.72 -25.48
CA THR A 23 6.39 24.30 -24.74
C THR A 23 5.16 24.11 -25.63
N GLU A 24 5.17 24.63 -26.86
CA GLU A 24 3.96 24.69 -27.69
C GLU A 24 3.75 23.46 -28.58
N ASP A 25 4.78 22.63 -28.79
CA ASP A 25 4.74 21.46 -29.68
C ASP A 25 4.63 20.12 -28.93
N ARG A 26 4.01 20.10 -27.74
CA ARG A 26 3.67 18.82 -27.08
C ARG A 26 2.33 18.32 -27.64
N PRO A 27 2.30 17.27 -28.48
CA PRO A 27 1.05 16.73 -28.97
C PRO A 27 0.16 16.30 -27.81
N LYS A 28 -1.05 16.85 -27.76
CA LYS A 28 -2.08 16.51 -26.75
C LYS A 28 -2.45 15.04 -26.90
N MET A 29 -1.82 14.19 -26.09
CA MET A 29 -2.15 12.77 -25.97
C MET A 29 -3.60 12.66 -25.53
N LYS A 30 -4.49 12.27 -26.45
CA LYS A 30 -5.90 12.04 -26.14
C LYS A 30 -5.98 10.93 -25.10
N ARG A 31 -6.29 11.28 -23.85
CA ARG A 31 -6.62 10.31 -22.81
C ARG A 31 -7.85 9.54 -23.30
N LYS A 32 -7.63 8.29 -23.74
CA LYS A 32 -8.70 7.34 -24.00
C LYS A 32 -9.42 7.13 -22.67
N THR A 33 -10.60 7.72 -22.51
CA THR A 33 -11.53 7.39 -21.44
C THR A 33 -11.97 5.95 -21.65
N LYS A 34 -11.26 5.00 -21.05
CA LYS A 34 -11.75 3.63 -20.96
C LYS A 34 -13.00 3.70 -20.09
N ALA A 35 -14.16 3.54 -20.72
CA ALA A 35 -15.41 3.28 -20.02
C ALA A 35 -15.17 2.01 -19.18
N SER A 36 -14.90 2.21 -17.89
CA SER A 36 -14.70 1.11 -16.96
C SER A 36 -16.07 0.46 -16.77
N ALA A 37 -16.30 -0.66 -17.45
CA ALA A 37 -17.40 -1.55 -17.16
C ALA A 37 -17.37 -1.80 -15.64
N LYS A 38 -18.43 -1.39 -14.94
CA LYS A 38 -18.56 -1.46 -13.49
C LYS A 38 -18.36 -2.91 -13.04
N LYS A 39 -17.12 -3.28 -12.69
CA LYS A 39 -16.75 -4.66 -12.34
C LYS A 39 -17.58 -5.05 -11.11
N ALA A 40 -18.32 -6.15 -11.19
CA ALA A 40 -19.14 -6.63 -10.09
C ALA A 40 -18.25 -6.90 -8.86
N LYS A 41 -18.71 -6.47 -7.67
CA LYS A 41 -17.97 -6.72 -6.42
C LYS A 41 -17.99 -8.23 -6.12
N LEU A 42 -16.83 -8.80 -5.83
CA LEU A 42 -16.67 -10.16 -5.30
C LEU A 42 -17.53 -10.37 -4.05
N SER A 43 -18.36 -11.40 -4.08
CA SER A 43 -19.12 -11.89 -2.94
C SER A 43 -18.22 -12.57 -1.91
N ASN A 44 -18.76 -12.80 -0.71
CA ASN A 44 -18.02 -13.49 0.36
C ASN A 44 -17.64 -14.92 -0.06
N ALA A 45 -18.58 -15.64 -0.71
CA ALA A 45 -18.30 -16.97 -1.24
C ALA A 45 -17.16 -16.94 -2.27
N GLN A 46 -17.17 -15.97 -3.19
CA GLN A 46 -16.11 -15.85 -4.20
C GLN A 46 -14.73 -15.58 -3.60
N LEU A 47 -14.64 -14.84 -2.49
CA LEU A 47 -13.39 -14.61 -1.77
C LEU A 47 -12.87 -15.89 -1.10
N CYS A 48 -13.75 -16.67 -0.45
CA CYS A 48 -13.39 -17.98 0.10
C CYS A 48 -12.92 -18.93 -0.99
N GLU A 49 -13.64 -18.99 -2.12
CA GLU A 49 -13.24 -19.82 -3.26
C GLU A 49 -11.91 -19.38 -3.86
N LEU A 50 -11.62 -18.07 -3.92
CA LEU A 50 -10.32 -17.55 -4.35
C LEU A 50 -9.19 -18.06 -3.45
N ALA A 51 -9.38 -18.03 -2.13
CA ALA A 51 -8.40 -18.52 -1.18
C ALA A 51 -8.20 -20.04 -1.29
N LYS A 52 -9.30 -20.81 -1.37
CA LYS A 52 -9.27 -22.29 -1.48
C LYS A 52 -8.63 -22.82 -2.75
N ARG A 53 -8.54 -22.01 -3.81
CA ARG A 53 -7.85 -22.39 -5.04
C ARG A 53 -6.32 -22.35 -4.92
N LYS A 54 -5.77 -21.72 -3.87
CA LYS A 54 -4.33 -21.72 -3.62
C LYS A 54 -3.90 -23.08 -3.09
N SER A 55 -2.75 -23.56 -3.57
CA SER A 55 -2.16 -24.79 -3.07
C SER A 55 -1.89 -24.68 -1.56
N SER A 56 -2.12 -25.78 -0.84
CA SER A 56 -1.92 -25.88 0.62
C SER A 56 -2.89 -25.07 1.50
N VAL A 57 -3.96 -24.51 0.94
CA VAL A 57 -5.10 -23.99 1.71
C VAL A 57 -6.11 -25.11 1.96
N ILE A 58 -6.33 -25.45 3.23
CA ILE A 58 -7.28 -26.47 3.68
C ILE A 58 -8.69 -25.90 3.69
N ASP A 59 -8.87 -24.71 4.26
CA ASP A 59 -10.16 -24.05 4.34
C ASP A 59 -10.00 -22.51 4.40
N ALA A 60 -11.08 -21.81 4.10
CA ALA A 60 -11.15 -20.36 4.21
C ALA A 60 -12.57 -19.89 4.52
N CYS A 61 -12.70 -18.95 5.44
CA CYS A 61 -13.98 -18.35 5.81
C CYS A 61 -13.87 -16.82 5.91
N ILE A 62 -15.02 -16.15 5.78
CA ILE A 62 -15.09 -14.70 6.02
C ILE A 62 -15.39 -14.44 7.49
N ILE A 63 -14.60 -13.55 8.08
CA ILE A 63 -14.86 -13.00 9.41
C ILE A 63 -15.02 -11.48 9.33
N SER A 64 -15.70 -10.91 10.31
CA SER A 64 -15.68 -9.46 10.53
C SER A 64 -14.33 -9.06 11.13
N PRO A 65 -13.71 -7.95 10.69
CA PRO A 65 -12.50 -7.42 11.35
C PRO A 65 -12.68 -7.13 12.84
N SER A 66 -13.92 -6.88 13.28
CA SER A 66 -14.27 -6.73 14.69
C SER A 66 -14.13 -8.03 15.51
N GLN A 67 -14.04 -9.20 14.88
CA GLN A 67 -13.79 -10.48 15.55
C GLN A 67 -12.31 -10.75 15.81
N VAL A 68 -11.41 -9.96 15.21
CA VAL A 68 -9.98 -10.06 15.49
C VAL A 68 -9.73 -9.37 16.82
N GLU A 69 -9.13 -10.05 17.79
CA GLU A 69 -8.84 -9.46 19.11
C GLU A 69 -7.49 -8.74 19.11
N THR A 70 -7.48 -7.46 19.50
CA THR A 70 -6.26 -6.66 19.71
C THR A 70 -6.08 -6.44 21.20
N ALA A 71 -5.09 -7.10 21.81
CA ALA A 71 -4.93 -7.12 23.27
C ALA A 71 -3.54 -6.65 23.73
N GLY A 72 -3.49 -5.92 24.84
CA GLY A 72 -2.25 -5.38 25.42
C GLY A 72 -1.25 -6.45 25.86
N TRP A 73 -1.71 -7.63 26.27
CA TRP A 73 -0.84 -8.72 26.71
C TRP A 73 0.12 -9.20 25.61
N VAL A 74 -0.25 -9.04 24.32
CA VAL A 74 0.61 -9.43 23.18
C VAL A 74 1.91 -8.63 23.19
N ARG A 75 1.84 -7.32 23.51
CA ARG A 75 3.04 -6.48 23.65
C ARG A 75 3.87 -6.87 24.86
N LEU A 76 3.25 -7.29 25.96
CA LEU A 76 3.98 -7.81 27.13
C LEU A 76 4.69 -9.12 26.81
N LYS A 77 4.04 -10.03 26.06
CA LYS A 77 4.67 -11.26 25.59
C LYS A 77 5.88 -10.98 24.72
N CYS A 78 5.83 -9.97 23.85
CA CYS A 78 7.00 -9.56 23.07
C CYS A 78 8.14 -9.00 23.95
N GLN A 79 7.82 -8.15 24.94
CA GLN A 79 8.84 -7.52 25.81
C GLN A 79 9.51 -8.50 26.77
N PHE A 80 8.73 -9.42 27.36
CA PHE A 80 9.18 -10.26 28.47
C PHE A 80 9.25 -11.76 28.14
N GLY A 81 8.64 -12.20 27.04
CA GLY A 81 8.60 -13.60 26.61
C GLY A 81 9.36 -13.90 25.31
N CYS A 82 9.98 -12.89 24.68
CA CYS A 82 10.73 -13.06 23.45
C CYS A 82 12.25 -12.98 23.72
N GLY A 83 13.01 -13.97 23.26
CA GLY A 83 14.48 -14.00 23.41
C GLY A 83 15.24 -12.98 22.55
N CYS A 84 14.55 -12.32 21.60
CA CYS A 84 15.13 -11.31 20.70
C CYS A 84 14.42 -9.96 20.78
N PHE A 85 13.81 -9.63 21.93
CA PHE A 85 13.18 -8.32 22.13
C PHE A 85 14.17 -7.18 21.86
N GLY A 86 13.71 -6.17 21.10
CA GLY A 86 14.51 -4.98 20.75
C GLY A 86 15.53 -5.18 19.62
N GLN A 87 15.59 -6.36 19.00
CA GLN A 87 16.57 -6.66 17.93
C GLN A 87 16.07 -6.33 16.51
N CYS A 88 14.80 -5.98 16.34
CA CYS A 88 14.21 -5.65 15.03
C CYS A 88 13.12 -4.58 15.13
N LEU A 89 12.79 -3.97 13.98
CA LEU A 89 11.80 -2.90 13.87
C LEU A 89 10.34 -3.37 14.00
N VAL A 90 10.11 -4.66 14.26
CA VAL A 90 8.77 -5.20 14.58
C VAL A 90 8.55 -5.37 16.08
N CYS A 91 9.50 -4.92 16.91
CA CYS A 91 9.34 -4.82 18.36
C CYS A 91 8.72 -3.47 18.77
N PRO A 92 8.02 -3.40 19.92
CA PRO A 92 7.76 -2.13 20.60
C PRO A 92 9.05 -1.31 20.80
N PRO A 93 9.02 0.02 20.60
CA PRO A 93 7.87 0.89 20.34
C PRO A 93 7.47 1.03 18.86
N PHE A 94 8.16 0.36 17.93
CA PHE A 94 7.94 0.54 16.49
C PHE A 94 6.72 -0.22 15.94
N THR A 95 6.30 -1.28 16.64
CA THR A 95 5.04 -1.96 16.34
C THR A 95 3.83 -1.16 16.87
N PRO A 96 2.70 -1.14 16.15
CA PRO A 96 1.47 -0.47 16.60
C PRO A 96 1.02 -0.91 18.01
N THR A 97 0.39 0.01 18.75
CA THR A 97 -0.36 -0.36 19.95
C THR A 97 -1.61 -1.16 19.58
N PRO A 98 -2.22 -1.91 20.52
CA PRO A 98 -3.47 -2.61 20.25
C PRO A 98 -4.57 -1.68 19.72
N GLU A 99 -4.64 -0.45 20.25
CA GLU A 99 -5.60 0.58 19.83
C GLU A 99 -5.31 1.07 18.41
N GLN A 100 -4.05 1.33 18.08
CA GLN A 100 -3.66 1.69 16.71
C GLN A 100 -3.96 0.56 15.71
N MET A 101 -3.71 -0.69 16.10
CA MET A 101 -4.05 -1.84 15.26
C MET A 101 -5.58 -2.01 15.12
N ARG A 102 -6.35 -1.66 16.15
CA ARG A 102 -7.82 -1.65 16.08
C ARG A 102 -8.31 -0.68 15.02
N GLU A 103 -7.81 0.55 15.03
CA GLU A 103 -8.14 1.58 14.03
C GLU A 103 -7.84 1.09 12.60
N VAL A 104 -6.69 0.44 12.40
CA VAL A 104 -6.33 -0.14 11.09
C VAL A 104 -7.30 -1.24 10.66
N LEU A 105 -7.75 -2.11 11.57
CA LEU A 105 -8.69 -3.19 11.25
C LEU A 105 -10.09 -2.66 10.91
N ASP A 106 -10.53 -1.59 11.59
CA ASP A 106 -11.84 -0.97 11.38
C ASP A 106 -11.98 -0.30 10.00
N ASP A 107 -10.84 -0.05 9.35
CA ASP A 107 -10.73 0.46 7.98
C ASP A 107 -11.12 -0.57 6.90
N TYR A 108 -11.30 -1.83 7.32
CA TYR A 108 -11.71 -2.96 6.50
C TYR A 108 -13.15 -3.38 6.81
N ARG A 109 -13.86 -3.89 5.80
CA ARG A 109 -15.23 -4.42 5.99
C ARG A 109 -15.30 -5.93 6.11
N ARG A 110 -14.27 -6.63 5.64
CA ARG A 110 -14.22 -8.09 5.54
C ARG A 110 -12.78 -8.52 5.75
N ALA A 111 -12.59 -9.62 6.47
CA ALA A 111 -11.33 -10.33 6.54
C ALA A 111 -11.55 -11.77 6.08
N VAL A 112 -10.53 -12.35 5.44
CA VAL A 112 -10.51 -13.76 5.04
C VAL A 112 -9.60 -14.49 6.01
N LEU A 113 -10.16 -15.40 6.80
CA LEU A 113 -9.37 -16.31 7.64
C LEU A 113 -9.03 -17.54 6.79
N ILE A 114 -7.75 -17.85 6.69
CA ILE A 114 -7.21 -18.92 5.85
C ILE A 114 -6.55 -19.96 6.77
N HIS A 115 -6.96 -21.21 6.61
CA HIS A 115 -6.33 -22.35 7.26
C HIS A 115 -5.45 -23.07 6.24
N CYS A 116 -4.14 -23.09 6.49
CA CYS A 116 -3.16 -23.73 5.61
C CYS A 116 -2.60 -25.01 6.23
N GLU A 117 -2.03 -25.87 5.38
CA GLU A 117 -1.19 -26.99 5.81
C GLU A 117 0.02 -26.49 6.62
N PRO A 118 0.54 -27.28 7.57
CA PRO A 118 1.65 -26.85 8.45
C PRO A 118 2.93 -26.45 7.70
N GLU A 119 3.22 -27.12 6.58
CA GLU A 119 4.41 -26.88 5.75
C GLU A 119 4.19 -25.83 4.65
N ALA A 120 3.02 -25.17 4.64
CA ALA A 120 2.69 -24.20 3.61
C ALA A 120 3.56 -22.94 3.68
N GLU A 121 3.96 -22.44 2.51
CA GLU A 121 4.57 -21.11 2.37
C GLU A 121 3.49 -20.01 2.45
N VAL A 122 2.92 -19.83 3.66
CA VAL A 122 1.76 -18.95 3.91
C VAL A 122 1.96 -17.54 3.36
N LYS A 123 3.18 -16.99 3.47
CA LYS A 123 3.50 -15.64 2.95
C LYS A 123 3.32 -15.55 1.44
N ALA A 124 3.80 -16.55 0.70
CA ALA A 124 3.67 -16.58 -0.76
C ALA A 124 2.21 -16.73 -1.18
N ILE A 125 1.48 -17.64 -0.51
CA ILE A 125 0.05 -17.88 -0.73
C ILE A 125 -0.76 -16.59 -0.54
N VAL A 126 -0.54 -15.89 0.58
CA VAL A 126 -1.25 -14.64 0.89
C VAL A 126 -0.88 -13.54 -0.12
N ALA A 127 0.39 -13.39 -0.48
CA ALA A 127 0.82 -12.38 -1.45
C ALA A 127 0.22 -12.61 -2.86
N GLU A 128 0.11 -13.86 -3.29
CA GLU A 128 -0.57 -14.15 -4.55
C GLU A 128 -2.08 -13.90 -4.48
N LEU A 129 -2.72 -14.25 -3.35
CA LEU A 129 -4.14 -14.01 -3.14
C LEU A 129 -4.45 -12.51 -3.10
N GLU A 130 -3.62 -11.73 -2.39
CA GLU A 130 -3.66 -10.26 -2.36
C GLU A 130 -3.63 -9.70 -3.78
N ARG A 131 -2.69 -10.17 -4.61
CA ARG A 131 -2.59 -9.76 -6.02
C ARG A 131 -3.86 -10.06 -6.81
N ASP A 132 -4.44 -11.26 -6.66
CA ASP A 132 -5.66 -11.64 -7.39
C ASP A 132 -6.85 -10.75 -6.99
N ILE A 133 -7.00 -10.48 -5.69
CA ILE A 133 -8.06 -9.64 -5.14
C ILE A 133 -7.84 -8.17 -5.55
N PHE A 134 -6.60 -7.70 -5.54
CA PHE A 134 -6.21 -6.38 -6.04
C PHE A 134 -6.58 -6.19 -7.52
N LEU A 135 -6.24 -7.16 -8.38
CA LEU A 135 -6.59 -7.16 -9.81
C LEU A 135 -8.11 -7.29 -10.04
N ALA A 136 -8.86 -7.81 -9.06
CA ALA A 136 -10.31 -7.79 -9.06
C ALA A 136 -10.92 -6.40 -8.74
N GLY A 137 -10.10 -5.40 -8.38
CA GLY A 137 -10.50 -4.02 -8.13
C GLY A 137 -10.57 -3.62 -6.66
N TYR A 138 -10.05 -4.46 -5.76
CA TYR A 138 -9.97 -4.19 -4.33
C TYR A 138 -8.58 -3.65 -3.99
N TRP A 139 -8.42 -2.33 -4.03
CA TRP A 139 -7.11 -1.71 -3.88
C TRP A 139 -6.50 -1.78 -2.48
N LYS A 140 -7.32 -1.97 -1.43
CA LYS A 140 -6.87 -2.20 -0.04
C LYS A 140 -6.64 -3.69 0.27
N ALA A 141 -6.74 -4.57 -0.73
CA ALA A 141 -6.57 -6.02 -0.53
C ALA A 141 -5.22 -6.33 0.09
#